data_AF-A0A9P8EYZ4-F1
#
_entry.id   AF-A0A9P8EYZ4-F1
#
_cell.length_a   1.000
_cell.length_b   1.000
_cell.length_c   1.000
_cell.angle_alpha   90.00
_cell.angle_beta   90.00
_cell.angle_gamma   90.00
#
_symmetry.space_group_name_H-M   'P 1'
#
loop_
_entity.id
_entity.type
_entity.pdbx_description
1 polymer ?
#
loop_
_entity_poly.entity_id
_entity_poly.type
_entity_poly.pdbx_seq_one_letter_code
_entity_poly.pdbx_strand_id
1 'polypeptide(L)'
;DVRGFLKREELEEIMKPLLERSTAPLEQALAEAKLKVEDIDSIELVGGCTRVPALKAAIQDFFGKPLSFTLNADEAIARGSAFACAILSPVFRVRDFSIHDICNYPIEFTWEKSAEIPDEDTSLTVFNRGNVMPSTKILTFYRKQAFDLEAKYAKPEMLPGKMNPWIGRFSV
;
A
#
# COMPACT_ATOMS: atom_id res chain seq x y z
N ASP A 1 4.07 -46.89 -4.10
CA ASP A 1 3.11 -46.06 -3.34
C ASP A 1 3.80 -45.36 -2.18
N VAL A 2 3.55 -44.06 -2.01
CA VAL A 2 4.04 -43.29 -0.86
C VAL A 2 2.91 -43.07 0.14
N ARG A 3 3.20 -43.25 1.42
CA ARG A 3 2.31 -42.92 2.55
C ARG A 3 3.12 -42.07 3.53
N GLY A 4 2.54 -40.96 3.98
CA GLY A 4 3.18 -40.03 4.91
C GLY A 4 2.19 -39.48 5.92
N PHE A 5 2.71 -39.07 7.07
CA PHE A 5 2.00 -38.39 8.13
C PHE A 5 2.88 -37.25 8.62
N LEU A 6 2.27 -36.11 8.94
CA LEU A 6 2.97 -34.93 9.44
C LEU A 6 2.19 -34.40 10.64
N LYS A 7 2.89 -34.26 11.77
CA LYS A 7 2.34 -33.66 12.98
C LYS A 7 2.34 -32.13 12.86
N ARG A 8 1.52 -31.47 13.67
CA ARG A 8 1.47 -30.01 13.71
C ARG A 8 2.82 -29.43 14.12
N GLU A 9 3.44 -30.02 15.15
CA GLU A 9 4.72 -29.57 15.69
C GLU A 9 5.83 -29.65 14.62
N GLU A 10 5.79 -30.70 13.78
CA GLU A 10 6.73 -30.87 12.66
C GLU A 10 6.49 -29.80 11.57
N LEU A 11 5.23 -29.49 11.26
CA LEU A 11 4.89 -28.40 10.33
C LEU A 11 5.34 -27.03 10.88
N GLU A 12 5.12 -26.78 12.18
CA GLU A 12 5.48 -25.54 12.85
C GLU A 12 7.00 -25.33 12.85
N GLU A 13 7.77 -26.40 13.07
CA GLU A 13 9.23 -26.35 12.96
C GLU A 13 9.69 -26.05 11.52
N ILE A 14 9.07 -26.68 10.51
CA ILE A 14 9.37 -26.42 9.10
C ILE A 14 9.07 -24.96 8.72
N MET A 15 7.99 -24.39 9.26
CA MET A 15 7.56 -23.03 8.91
C MET A 15 8.17 -21.93 9.79
N LYS A 16 8.98 -22.27 10.79
CA LYS A 16 9.61 -21.32 11.70
C LYS A 16 10.25 -20.11 11.01
N PRO A 17 11.01 -20.25 9.89
CA PRO A 17 11.59 -19.09 9.20
C PRO A 17 10.54 -18.15 8.60
N LEU A 18 9.33 -18.64 8.28
CA LEU A 18 8.23 -17.82 7.79
C LEU A 18 7.52 -17.10 8.94
N LEU A 19 7.38 -17.77 10.09
CA LEU A 19 6.79 -17.16 11.30
C LEU A 19 7.66 -16.01 11.82
N GLU A 20 8.98 -16.19 11.85
CA GLU A 20 9.94 -15.14 12.24
C GLU A 20 9.85 -13.91 11.34
N ARG A 21 9.50 -14.10 10.06
CA ARG A 21 9.31 -12.99 9.10
C ARG A 21 7.93 -12.34 9.17
N SER A 22 6.99 -12.91 9.92
CA SER A 22 5.61 -12.43 9.94
C SER A 22 5.41 -11.14 10.74
N THR A 23 6.31 -10.84 11.69
CA THR A 23 6.25 -9.63 12.52
C THR A 23 6.90 -8.42 11.86
N ALA A 24 7.90 -8.61 11.00
CA ALA A 24 8.60 -7.51 10.33
C ALA A 24 7.66 -6.55 9.55
N PRO A 25 6.65 -7.02 8.79
CA PRO A 25 5.66 -6.13 8.18
C PRO A 25 4.82 -5.35 9.19
N LEU A 26 4.55 -5.92 10.36
CA LEU A 26 3.76 -5.26 11.41
C LEU A 26 4.55 -4.13 12.06
N GLU A 27 5.83 -4.36 12.34
CA GLU A 27 6.77 -3.34 12.84
C GLU A 27 6.90 -2.19 11.84
N GLN A 28 7.07 -2.52 10.56
CA GLN A 28 7.17 -1.54 9.49
C GLN A 28 5.89 -0.71 9.38
N ALA A 29 4.71 -1.34 9.42
CA ALA A 29 3.42 -0.63 9.35
C ALA A 29 3.23 0.34 10.52
N LEU A 30 3.56 -0.07 11.75
CA LEU A 30 3.51 0.80 12.93
C LEU A 30 4.47 1.97 12.81
N ALA A 31 5.71 1.72 12.37
CA ALA A 31 6.71 2.76 12.18
C ALA A 31 6.29 3.79 11.12
N GLU A 32 5.70 3.34 10.01
CA GLU A 32 5.18 4.21 8.96
C GLU A 32 3.96 5.01 9.41
N ALA A 33 3.07 4.40 10.19
CA ALA A 33 1.93 5.06 10.80
C ALA A 33 2.31 6.00 11.96
N LYS A 34 3.55 5.91 12.47
CA LYS A 34 4.04 6.59 13.69
C LYS A 34 3.17 6.26 14.91
N LEU A 35 2.70 5.03 14.98
CA LEU A 35 1.88 4.51 16.06
C LEU A 35 2.67 3.47 16.85
N LYS A 36 2.29 3.29 18.11
CA LYS A 36 2.78 2.22 18.95
C LYS A 36 1.74 1.11 19.05
N VAL A 37 2.15 -0.05 19.55
CA VAL A 37 1.27 -1.21 19.74
C VAL A 37 0.08 -0.89 20.66
N GLU A 38 0.32 -0.09 21.70
CA GLU A 38 -0.69 0.39 22.62
C GLU A 38 -1.80 1.21 21.96
N ASP A 39 -1.50 1.91 20.85
CA ASP A 39 -2.45 2.77 20.12
C ASP A 39 -3.43 1.96 19.24
N ILE A 40 -3.23 0.64 19.08
CA ILE A 40 -4.06 -0.21 18.21
C ILE A 40 -5.24 -0.81 18.96
N ASP A 41 -6.46 -0.40 18.66
CA ASP A 41 -7.65 -0.88 19.41
C ASP A 41 -8.04 -2.33 19.10
N SER A 42 -7.97 -2.74 17.83
CA SER A 42 -8.44 -4.06 17.38
C SER A 42 -7.53 -4.64 16.30
N ILE A 43 -7.27 -5.95 16.37
CA ILE A 43 -6.51 -6.69 15.36
C ILE A 43 -7.45 -7.64 14.61
N GLU A 44 -7.81 -7.32 13.38
CA GLU A 44 -8.67 -8.15 12.54
C GLU A 44 -7.85 -9.00 11.56
N LEU A 45 -8.19 -10.29 11.44
CA LEU A 45 -7.49 -11.23 10.55
C LEU A 45 -8.31 -11.58 9.32
N VAL A 46 -7.72 -11.41 8.14
CA VAL A 46 -8.32 -11.72 6.83
C VAL A 46 -7.36 -12.58 6.01
N GLY A 47 -7.90 -13.53 5.24
CA GLY A 47 -7.15 -14.42 4.36
C GLY A 47 -6.89 -15.82 4.95
N GLY A 48 -6.83 -16.83 4.09
CA GLY A 48 -6.84 -18.23 4.51
C GLY A 48 -5.67 -18.69 5.37
N CYS A 49 -4.47 -18.17 5.13
CA CYS A 49 -3.27 -18.52 5.90
C CYS A 49 -3.33 -18.03 7.35
N THR A 50 -4.16 -17.02 7.67
CA THR A 50 -4.35 -16.56 9.05
C THR A 50 -5.04 -17.59 9.93
N ARG A 51 -5.55 -18.70 9.37
CA ARG A 51 -6.12 -19.83 10.12
C ARG A 51 -5.06 -20.70 10.81
N VAL A 52 -3.80 -20.60 10.42
CA VAL A 52 -2.70 -21.35 11.03
C VAL A 52 -2.52 -20.93 12.50
N PRO A 53 -2.61 -21.86 13.48
CA PRO A 53 -2.52 -21.53 14.90
C PRO A 53 -1.22 -20.81 15.29
N ALA A 54 -0.06 -21.28 14.80
CA ALA A 54 1.23 -20.67 15.10
C ALA A 54 1.35 -19.22 14.59
N LEU A 55 0.75 -18.91 13.44
CA LEU A 55 0.73 -17.53 12.91
C LEU A 55 -0.17 -16.63 13.76
N LYS A 56 -1.34 -17.13 14.19
CA LYS A 56 -2.21 -16.39 15.11
C LYS A 56 -1.50 -16.07 16.42
N ALA A 57 -0.82 -17.07 17.00
CA ALA A 57 -0.05 -16.90 18.23
C ALA A 57 1.03 -15.82 18.04
N ALA A 58 1.84 -15.92 16.97
CA ALA A 58 2.88 -14.93 16.68
C ALA A 58 2.34 -13.48 16.55
N ILE A 59 1.22 -13.30 15.85
CA ILE A 59 0.59 -11.97 15.71
C ILE A 59 0.02 -11.49 17.05
N GLN A 60 -0.63 -12.38 17.81
CA GLN A 60 -1.20 -12.04 19.11
C GLN A 60 -0.11 -11.66 20.12
N ASP A 61 1.00 -12.39 20.14
CA ASP A 61 2.15 -12.13 20.99
C ASP A 61 2.83 -10.81 20.63
N PHE A 62 2.92 -10.49 19.34
CA PHE A 62 3.44 -9.21 18.85
C PHE A 62 2.63 -8.01 19.36
N PHE A 63 1.30 -8.08 19.26
CA PHE A 63 0.43 -6.97 19.69
C PHE A 63 0.10 -6.98 21.19
N GLY A 64 0.31 -8.10 21.90
CA GLY A 64 -0.08 -8.27 23.30
C GLY A 64 -1.58 -8.09 23.56
N LYS A 65 -2.41 -8.25 22.52
CA LYS A 65 -3.85 -7.95 22.51
C LYS A 65 -4.63 -9.08 21.83
N PRO A 66 -5.87 -9.37 22.23
CA PRO A 66 -6.67 -10.44 21.63
C PRO A 66 -6.98 -10.15 20.16
N LEU A 67 -6.91 -11.20 19.35
CA LEU A 67 -7.30 -11.14 17.94
C LEU A 67 -8.82 -11.08 17.80
N SER A 68 -9.28 -10.28 16.83
CA SER A 68 -10.68 -10.11 16.46
C SER A 68 -10.99 -10.83 15.16
N PHE A 69 -12.23 -11.32 15.05
CA PHE A 69 -12.72 -12.12 13.93
C PHE A 69 -14.14 -11.66 13.53
N THR A 70 -14.39 -10.36 13.60
CA THR A 70 -15.73 -9.81 13.31
C THR A 70 -16.01 -9.81 11.81
N LEU A 71 -14.95 -9.77 11.00
CA LEU A 71 -15.01 -9.84 9.54
C LEU A 71 -15.00 -11.30 9.04
N ASN A 72 -15.71 -11.55 7.95
CA ASN A 72 -15.56 -12.81 7.22
C ASN A 72 -14.19 -12.83 6.52
N ALA A 73 -13.30 -13.71 6.97
CA ALA A 73 -11.92 -13.78 6.51
C ALA A 73 -11.75 -14.11 5.01
N ASP A 74 -12.75 -14.70 4.35
CA ASP A 74 -12.68 -15.06 2.93
C ASP A 74 -13.41 -14.04 2.04
N GLU A 75 -14.44 -13.38 2.56
CA GLU A 75 -15.35 -12.54 1.76
C GLU A 75 -15.19 -11.04 2.00
N ALA A 76 -14.54 -10.61 3.10
CA ALA A 76 -14.47 -9.20 3.48
C ALA A 76 -13.89 -8.33 2.34
N ILE A 77 -12.85 -8.82 1.67
CA ILE A 77 -12.22 -8.12 0.54
C ILE A 77 -13.21 -7.97 -0.61
N ALA A 78 -13.85 -9.06 -1.04
CA ALA A 78 -14.79 -9.04 -2.15
C ALA A 78 -16.01 -8.13 -1.88
N ARG A 79 -16.53 -8.17 -0.65
CA ARG A 79 -17.64 -7.30 -0.20
C ARG A 79 -17.22 -5.83 -0.19
N GLY A 80 -16.02 -5.52 0.30
CA GLY A 80 -15.45 -4.17 0.27
C GLY A 80 -15.27 -3.65 -1.15
N SER A 81 -14.74 -4.47 -2.07
CA SER A 81 -14.59 -4.12 -3.48
C SER A 81 -15.93 -3.87 -4.16
N ALA A 82 -16.94 -4.71 -3.92
CA ALA A 82 -18.28 -4.51 -4.46
C ALA A 82 -18.91 -3.20 -3.96
N PHE A 83 -18.69 -2.86 -2.68
CA PHE A 83 -19.13 -1.60 -2.11
C PHE A 83 -18.41 -0.39 -2.73
N ALA A 84 -17.09 -0.47 -2.93
CA ALA A 84 -16.33 0.58 -3.61
C ALA A 84 -16.80 0.79 -5.07
N CYS A 85 -17.11 -0.29 -5.80
CA CYS A 85 -17.73 -0.20 -7.13
C CYS A 85 -19.09 0.49 -7.09
N ALA A 86 -19.89 0.22 -6.05
CA ALA A 86 -21.20 0.85 -5.89
C ALA A 86 -21.08 2.36 -5.59
N ILE A 87 -20.07 2.79 -4.81
CA ILE A 87 -19.77 4.22 -4.57
C ILE A 87 -19.50 4.96 -5.89
N LEU A 88 -18.79 4.32 -6.83
CA LEU A 88 -18.47 4.90 -8.13
C LEU A 88 -19.62 4.85 -9.15
N SER A 89 -20.70 4.12 -8.84
CA SER A 89 -21.82 3.97 -9.76
C SER A 89 -22.68 5.25 -9.78
N PRO A 90 -23.01 5.79 -10.97
CA PRO A 90 -23.93 6.91 -11.07
C PRO A 90 -25.39 6.51 -10.82
N VAL A 91 -25.69 5.20 -10.78
CA VAL A 91 -27.06 4.66 -10.66
C VAL A 91 -27.40 4.29 -9.22
N PHE A 92 -26.46 3.67 -8.50
CA PHE A 92 -26.69 3.22 -7.13
C PHE A 92 -26.33 4.32 -6.14
N ARG A 93 -27.27 4.68 -5.26
CA ARG A 93 -27.00 5.54 -4.12
C ARG A 93 -26.67 4.68 -2.90
N VAL A 94 -25.42 4.75 -2.46
CA VAL A 94 -24.95 4.11 -1.22
C VAL A 94 -24.82 5.14 -0.11
N ARG A 95 -24.60 4.67 1.12
CA ARG A 95 -24.29 5.55 2.25
C ARG A 95 -22.95 6.24 2.00
N ASP A 96 -22.87 7.53 2.34
CA ASP A 96 -21.63 8.29 2.24
C ASP A 96 -20.53 7.64 3.08
N PHE A 97 -19.44 7.29 2.40
CA PHE A 97 -18.27 6.66 2.98
C PHE A 97 -17.03 7.07 2.18
N SER A 98 -16.04 7.68 2.82
CA SER A 98 -14.81 8.15 2.17
C SER A 98 -13.63 7.26 2.55
N ILE A 99 -12.92 6.74 1.54
CA ILE A 99 -11.72 5.93 1.72
C ILE A 99 -10.53 6.74 1.25
N HIS A 100 -9.49 6.75 2.09
CA HIS A 100 -8.24 7.43 1.86
C HIS A 100 -7.12 6.42 2.07
N ASP A 101 -6.33 6.18 1.04
CA ASP A 101 -5.18 5.27 1.05
C ASP A 101 -3.87 6.07 1.06
N ILE A 102 -2.72 5.41 1.02
CA ILE A 102 -1.39 6.00 1.14
C ILE A 102 -0.56 5.85 -0.14
N CYS A 103 0.14 6.92 -0.51
CA CYS A 103 1.14 6.90 -1.57
C CYS A 103 2.47 6.38 -1.00
N ASN A 104 2.86 5.15 -1.34
CA ASN A 104 4.07 4.53 -0.79
C ASN A 104 5.37 4.98 -1.46
N TYR A 105 5.31 5.31 -2.75
CA TYR A 105 6.47 5.67 -3.55
C TYR A 105 6.30 7.09 -4.08
N PRO A 106 7.24 8.01 -3.81
CA PRO A 106 7.12 9.38 -4.26
C PRO A 106 7.18 9.46 -5.79
N ILE A 107 6.32 10.28 -6.38
CA ILE A 107 6.20 10.49 -7.83
C ILE A 107 6.67 11.90 -8.16
N GLU A 108 7.69 11.97 -9.02
CA GLU A 108 8.22 13.19 -9.59
C GLU A 108 7.70 13.38 -11.02
N PHE A 109 7.39 14.63 -11.35
CA PHE A 109 7.19 15.06 -12.72
C PHE A 109 8.39 15.88 -13.16
N THR A 110 8.88 15.62 -14.37
CA THR A 110 9.95 16.39 -15.02
C THR A 110 9.46 16.93 -16.35
N TRP A 111 9.95 18.10 -16.75
CA TRP A 111 9.57 18.74 -18.01
C TRP A 111 10.76 19.45 -18.65
N GLU A 112 10.66 19.70 -19.96
CA GLU A 112 11.71 20.36 -20.73
C GLU A 112 11.83 21.84 -20.34
N LYS A 113 13.05 22.37 -20.19
CA LYS A 113 13.28 23.78 -19.79
C LYS A 113 12.79 24.77 -20.86
N SER A 114 12.15 25.87 -20.44
CA SER A 114 11.78 26.96 -21.37
C SER A 114 12.98 27.83 -21.72
N ALA A 115 13.13 28.19 -22.99
CA ALA A 115 14.07 29.24 -23.38
C ALA A 115 13.65 30.63 -22.85
N GLU A 116 12.36 30.84 -22.57
CA GLU A 116 11.82 32.12 -22.10
C GLU A 116 11.98 32.32 -20.58
N ILE A 117 12.31 31.25 -19.83
CA ILE A 117 12.41 31.26 -18.36
C ILE A 117 13.77 30.65 -17.96
N PRO A 118 14.84 31.44 -17.91
CA PRO A 118 16.20 30.93 -17.63
C PRO A 118 16.36 30.27 -16.27
N ASP A 119 15.57 30.66 -15.27
CA ASP A 119 15.67 30.16 -13.89
C ASP A 119 14.53 29.19 -13.52
N GLU A 120 13.90 28.55 -14.52
CA GLU A 120 12.83 27.59 -14.29
C GLU A 120 13.35 26.27 -13.71
N ASP A 121 12.71 25.79 -12.64
CA ASP A 121 12.84 24.41 -12.19
C ASP A 121 12.26 23.46 -13.26
N THR A 122 12.93 22.33 -13.50
CA THR A 122 12.52 21.34 -14.51
C THR A 122 12.00 20.04 -13.90
N SER A 123 11.89 19.98 -12.58
CA SER A 123 11.33 18.83 -11.87
C SER A 123 10.64 19.22 -10.58
N LEU A 124 9.64 18.43 -10.19
CA LEU A 124 8.95 18.57 -8.92
C LEU A 124 8.42 17.21 -8.46
N THR A 125 8.71 16.86 -7.21
CA THR A 125 8.03 15.73 -6.54
C THR A 125 6.60 16.14 -6.18
N VAL A 126 5.64 15.65 -6.95
CA VAL A 126 4.22 16.05 -6.86
C VAL A 126 3.50 15.27 -5.76
N PHE A 127 3.76 13.97 -5.67
CA PHE A 127 3.23 13.10 -4.64
C PHE A 127 4.39 12.54 -3.83
N ASN A 128 4.45 12.89 -2.54
CA ASN A 128 5.45 12.38 -1.63
C ASN A 128 4.99 11.06 -0.98
N ARG A 129 5.95 10.28 -0.49
CA ARG A 129 5.65 9.12 0.36
C ARG A 129 4.82 9.57 1.57
N GLY A 130 3.74 8.86 1.84
CA GLY A 130 2.81 9.18 2.91
C GLY A 130 1.69 10.15 2.52
N ASN A 131 1.68 10.68 1.29
CA ASN A 131 0.53 11.46 0.85
C ASN A 131 -0.72 10.57 0.78
N VAL A 132 -1.85 11.15 1.17
CA VAL A 132 -3.16 10.50 1.06
C VAL A 132 -3.56 10.37 -0.41
N MET A 133 -4.22 9.28 -0.77
CA MET A 133 -4.81 9.00 -2.08
C MET A 133 -6.32 8.76 -1.93
N PRO A 134 -7.20 9.32 -2.78
CA PRO A 134 -6.90 10.16 -3.94
C PRO A 134 -6.40 11.56 -3.55
N SER A 135 -5.57 12.16 -4.40
CA SER A 135 -5.05 13.52 -4.22
C SER A 135 -4.86 14.22 -5.56
N THR A 136 -5.15 15.52 -5.61
CA THR A 136 -5.03 16.35 -6.80
C THR A 136 -4.04 17.48 -6.53
N LYS A 137 -3.09 17.65 -7.45
CA LYS A 137 -2.11 18.74 -7.44
C LYS A 137 -2.24 19.51 -8.74
N ILE A 138 -2.36 20.83 -8.64
CA ILE A 138 -2.45 21.73 -9.78
C ILE A 138 -1.07 22.34 -9.98
N LEU A 139 -0.49 22.11 -11.16
CA LEU A 139 0.77 22.71 -11.60
C LEU A 139 0.46 23.77 -12.65
N THR A 140 1.16 24.90 -12.60
CA THR A 140 0.98 26.01 -13.55
C THR A 140 2.25 26.18 -14.35
N PHE A 141 2.13 26.11 -15.67
CA PHE A 141 3.24 26.27 -16.61
C PHE A 141 3.00 27.49 -17.49
N TYR A 142 4.04 28.32 -17.66
CA TYR A 142 4.00 29.49 -18.52
C TYR A 142 4.72 29.18 -19.83
N ARG A 143 4.04 28.48 -20.76
CA ARG A 143 4.59 28.04 -22.05
C ARG A 143 3.72 28.48 -23.21
N LYS A 144 4.36 28.85 -24.33
CA LYS A 144 3.69 29.17 -25.59
C LYS A 144 3.59 27.98 -26.55
N GLN A 145 4.55 27.06 -26.46
CA GLN A 145 4.64 25.88 -27.32
C GLN A 145 4.24 24.65 -26.52
N ALA A 146 3.82 23.62 -27.25
CA ALA A 146 3.58 22.31 -26.67
C ALA A 146 4.86 21.77 -26.02
N PHE A 147 4.69 21.05 -24.92
CA PHE A 147 5.82 20.48 -24.19
C PHE A 147 5.41 19.17 -23.52
N ASP A 148 6.41 18.38 -23.16
CA ASP A 148 6.21 17.09 -22.52
C ASP A 148 6.49 17.14 -21.02
N LEU A 149 5.63 16.44 -20.30
CA LEU A 149 5.82 16.07 -18.91
C LEU A 149 6.09 14.58 -18.82
N GLU A 150 7.09 14.20 -18.04
CA GLU A 150 7.40 12.80 -17.74
C GLU A 150 7.20 12.54 -16.26
N ALA A 151 6.43 11.50 -15.94
CA ALA A 151 6.22 11.02 -14.58
C ALA A 151 7.14 9.83 -14.31
N LYS A 152 7.83 9.86 -13.17
CA LYS A 152 8.70 8.78 -12.69
C LYS A 152 8.69 8.71 -11.16
N TYR A 153 9.09 7.57 -10.61
CA TYR A 153 9.33 7.47 -9.17
C TYR A 153 10.57 8.30 -8.79
N ALA A 154 10.41 9.23 -7.85
CA ALA A 154 11.45 10.17 -7.44
C ALA A 154 12.64 9.48 -6.75
N LYS A 155 12.39 8.31 -6.15
CA LYS A 155 13.38 7.50 -5.42
C LYS A 155 13.39 6.06 -5.93
N PRO A 156 14.02 5.78 -7.09
CA PRO A 156 14.06 4.44 -7.68
C PRO A 156 14.66 3.38 -6.75
N GLU A 157 15.56 3.77 -5.86
CA GLU A 157 16.20 2.91 -4.85
C GLU A 157 15.21 2.35 -3.82
N MET A 158 14.04 2.96 -3.67
CA MET A 158 12.98 2.49 -2.78
C MET A 158 12.06 1.46 -3.44
N LEU A 159 12.16 1.30 -4.76
CA LEU A 159 11.31 0.36 -5.49
C LEU A 159 11.76 -1.09 -5.23
N PRO A 160 10.82 -2.04 -5.19
CA PRO A 160 11.17 -3.44 -5.03
C PRO A 160 11.96 -3.96 -6.25
N GLY A 161 13.15 -4.50 -6.01
CA GLY A 161 13.97 -5.12 -7.04
C GLY A 161 14.56 -4.12 -8.04
N LYS A 162 14.66 -4.51 -9.32
CA LYS A 162 15.18 -3.67 -10.41
C LYS A 162 14.04 -3.16 -11.29
N MET A 163 13.08 -2.48 -10.68
CA MET A 163 11.91 -1.97 -11.40
C MET A 163 12.27 -0.69 -12.18
N ASN A 164 11.70 -0.54 -13.38
CA ASN A 164 11.85 0.70 -14.14
C ASN A 164 11.14 1.85 -13.39
N PRO A 165 11.82 2.95 -13.06
CA PRO A 165 11.19 4.06 -12.35
C PRO A 165 10.22 4.88 -13.21
N TRP A 166 10.25 4.71 -14.53
CA TRP A 166 9.38 5.43 -15.45
C TRP A 166 7.91 5.00 -15.31
N ILE A 167 7.01 5.98 -15.27
CA ILE A 167 5.56 5.76 -15.16
C ILE A 167 4.87 6.11 -16.49
N GLY A 168 5.17 7.27 -17.07
CA GLY A 168 4.50 7.73 -18.29
C GLY A 168 4.98 9.10 -18.78
N ARG A 169 4.62 9.44 -20.02
CA ARG A 169 4.84 10.76 -20.63
C ARG A 169 3.52 11.34 -21.10
N PHE A 170 3.34 12.64 -20.93
CA PHE A 170 2.14 13.39 -21.25
C PHE A 170 2.53 14.64 -22.04
N SER A 171 1.98 14.81 -23.23
CA SER A 171 2.19 16.01 -24.05
C SER A 171 1.04 16.98 -23.81
N VAL A 172 1.37 18.25 -23.55
CA VAL A 172 0.43 19.35 -23.32
C VAL A 172 0.60 20.41 -24.40
#